data_AF-B1KEJ2-F1
#
_entry.id   AF-B1KEJ2-F1
#
_cell.length_a   1.000
_cell.length_b   1.000
_cell.length_c   1.000
_cell.angle_alpha   90.00
_cell.angle_beta   90.00
_cell.angle_gamma   90.00
#
_symmetry.space_group_name_H-M   'P 1'
#
loop_
_entity.id
_entity.type
_entity.pdbx_description
1 polymer ?
#
loop_
_entity_poly.entity_id
_entity_poly.type
_entity_poly.pdbx_seq_one_letter_code
_entity_poly.pdbx_strand_id
1 'polypeptide(L)'
;MKLSVKTILALVMGLSFSAVTYVYVVNEANGESQIMNSASLPLFLSQCVEKSVSTPLDLEGRLNVAVWNLYKQQKSGWDSVLTELVSSNELVLLQEAKLSKNLAQFIINNSQQVLMAKAFKVFKTPIGVMNLANVQAESACAYHATEPWIRFAKSALVSQYLLSNGENLMVVNLHGINFDWRLKAYRSQFALLAEQISVHTGPVIMAGDFNTWRQGRLDVVGEFATKLGLQEASYETDNRNRVFGKALDHLYYRGLKLQKAHSNTTEASDHNPIQASFTLIEKRV
;
A
#
# COMPACT_ATOMS: atom_id res chain seq x y z
N MET A 1 19.78 39.49 26.79
CA MET A 1 20.88 39.39 25.79
C MET A 1 20.30 39.73 24.42
N LYS A 2 20.66 40.86 23.79
CA LYS A 2 20.23 41.17 22.41
C LYS A 2 21.21 40.52 21.43
N LEU A 3 20.74 39.64 20.53
CA LEU A 3 21.59 39.11 19.47
C LEU A 3 21.96 40.24 18.49
N SER A 4 23.21 40.23 18.01
CA SER A 4 23.64 41.18 16.98
C SER A 4 22.96 40.86 15.64
N VAL A 5 22.75 41.87 14.80
CA VAL A 5 22.20 41.70 13.43
C VAL A 5 23.01 40.69 12.62
N LYS A 6 24.34 40.66 12.77
CA LYS A 6 25.22 39.68 12.11
C LYS A 6 24.95 38.26 12.58
N THR A 7 24.70 38.07 13.88
CA THR A 7 24.37 36.75 14.45
C THR A 7 23.00 36.27 13.98
N ILE A 8 22.01 37.16 13.92
CA ILE A 8 20.69 36.84 13.37
C ILE A 8 20.79 36.45 11.89
N LEU A 9 21.56 37.20 11.10
CA LEU A 9 21.75 36.91 9.67
C LEU A 9 22.45 35.56 9.44
N ALA A 10 23.48 35.25 10.23
CA ALA A 10 24.17 33.97 10.16
C ALA A 10 23.27 32.79 10.53
N LEU A 11 22.43 32.94 11.57
CA LEU A 11 21.43 31.93 11.96
C LEU A 11 20.39 31.71 10.86
N VAL A 12 19.87 32.79 10.26
CA VAL A 12 18.90 32.72 9.16
C VAL A 12 19.51 32.04 7.93
N MET A 13 20.74 32.39 7.55
CA MET A 13 21.44 31.73 6.44
C MET A 13 21.72 30.26 6.73
N GLY A 14 22.17 29.90 7.94
CA GLY A 14 22.39 28.51 8.33
C GLY A 14 21.10 27.67 8.32
N LEU A 15 20.00 28.23 8.82
CA LEU A 15 18.68 27.59 8.78
C LEU A 15 18.18 27.42 7.34
N SER A 16 18.37 28.43 6.50
CA SER A 16 17.98 28.39 5.09
C SER A 16 18.77 27.32 4.32
N PHE A 17 20.09 27.25 4.54
CA PHE A 17 20.94 26.22 3.95
C PHE A 17 20.50 24.82 4.39
N SER A 18 20.26 24.62 5.69
CA SER A 18 19.77 23.35 6.24
C SER A 18 18.44 22.93 5.64
N ALA A 19 17.51 23.88 5.46
CA ALA A 19 16.21 23.63 4.84
C ALA A 19 16.34 23.25 3.36
N VAL A 20 17.20 23.94 2.59
CA VAL A 20 17.46 23.61 1.19
C VAL A 20 18.09 22.23 1.06
N THR A 21 19.10 21.92 1.88
CA THR A 21 19.74 20.59 1.91
C THR A 21 18.71 19.51 2.26
N TYR A 22 17.85 19.73 3.24
CA TYR A 22 16.78 18.80 3.59
C TYR A 22 15.82 18.55 2.44
N VAL A 23 15.32 19.62 1.79
CA VAL A 23 14.40 19.50 0.65
C VAL A 23 15.06 18.75 -0.50
N TYR A 24 16.33 19.04 -0.79
CA TYR A 24 17.09 18.34 -1.81
C TYR A 24 17.19 16.84 -1.50
N VAL A 25 17.64 16.48 -0.28
CA VAL A 25 17.79 15.09 0.15
C VAL A 25 16.47 14.34 0.11
N VAL A 26 15.36 14.95 0.54
CA VAL A 26 14.05 14.30 0.50
C VAL A 26 13.52 14.12 -0.92
N ASN A 27 13.71 15.12 -1.79
CA ASN A 27 13.31 14.99 -3.20
C ASN A 27 14.11 13.87 -3.89
N GLU A 28 15.42 13.79 -3.65
CA GLU A 28 16.26 12.68 -4.13
C GLU A 28 15.82 11.32 -3.57
N ALA A 29 15.44 11.28 -2.28
CA ALA A 29 14.96 10.05 -1.65
C ALA A 29 13.62 9.57 -2.24
N ASN A 30 12.66 10.48 -2.47
CA ASN A 30 11.37 10.15 -3.10
C ASN A 30 11.59 9.67 -4.54
N GLY A 31 12.28 10.49 -5.34
CA GLY A 31 12.42 10.31 -6.78
C GLY A 31 11.05 10.19 -7.48
N GLU A 32 11.06 9.56 -8.65
CA GLU A 32 9.85 9.38 -9.45
C GLU A 32 8.96 8.23 -8.96
N SER A 33 7.67 8.33 -9.28
CA SER A 33 6.67 7.27 -9.10
C SER A 33 6.93 6.15 -10.10
N GLN A 34 7.57 5.09 -9.63
CA GLN A 34 8.02 3.99 -10.47
C GLN A 34 7.69 2.66 -9.82
N ILE A 35 7.44 1.67 -10.68
CA ILE A 35 7.13 0.30 -10.30
C ILE A 35 8.31 -0.63 -10.59
N MET A 36 8.46 -1.67 -9.75
CA MET A 36 9.32 -2.82 -9.96
C MET A 36 8.46 -4.08 -10.04
N ASN A 37 8.77 -4.99 -10.98
CA ASN A 37 8.03 -6.23 -11.20
C ASN A 37 8.90 -7.51 -11.11
N SER A 38 10.13 -7.40 -10.57
CA SER A 38 11.03 -8.54 -10.36
C SER A 38 11.93 -8.31 -9.15
N ALA A 39 12.02 -9.30 -8.26
CA ALA A 39 12.94 -9.28 -7.13
C ALA A 39 14.38 -9.69 -7.50
N SER A 40 14.55 -10.48 -8.58
CA SER A 40 15.88 -10.92 -9.03
C SER A 40 16.65 -9.81 -9.75
N LEU A 41 15.94 -8.95 -10.47
CA LEU A 41 16.47 -7.75 -11.10
C LEU A 41 15.59 -6.54 -10.72
N PRO A 42 15.81 -5.96 -9.52
CA PRO A 42 14.92 -4.96 -8.94
C PRO A 42 15.11 -3.57 -9.58
N LEU A 43 14.61 -3.43 -10.81
CA LEU A 43 14.65 -2.19 -11.58
C LEU A 43 13.34 -1.42 -11.44
N PHE A 44 13.45 -0.09 -11.36
CA PHE A 44 12.34 0.86 -11.29
C PHE A 44 12.46 1.79 -12.49
N LEU A 45 11.80 1.46 -13.59
CA LEU A 45 12.04 2.10 -14.90
C LEU A 45 10.87 2.94 -15.38
N SER A 46 9.64 2.54 -15.09
CA SER A 46 8.42 3.19 -15.55
C SER A 46 7.41 3.35 -14.41
N GLN A 47 6.43 4.22 -14.59
CA GLN A 47 5.32 4.36 -13.67
C GLN A 47 4.35 3.16 -13.75
N CYS A 48 4.14 2.65 -14.97
CA CYS A 48 3.25 1.53 -15.26
C CYS A 48 3.98 0.41 -16.00
N VAL A 49 3.51 -0.82 -15.81
CA VAL A 49 3.92 -2.01 -16.55
C VAL A 49 2.68 -2.76 -16.99
N GLU A 50 2.78 -3.40 -18.15
CA GLU A 50 1.74 -4.26 -18.71
C GLU A 50 2.35 -5.61 -19.11
N LYS A 51 1.53 -6.65 -19.03
CA LYS A 51 1.84 -8.03 -19.40
C LYS A 51 0.65 -8.58 -20.17
N SER A 52 0.94 -9.24 -21.29
CA SER A 52 -0.08 -9.73 -22.22
C SER A 52 -0.67 -11.09 -21.86
N VAL A 53 -0.05 -11.83 -20.93
CA VAL A 53 -0.48 -13.19 -20.56
C VAL A 53 -0.45 -13.31 -19.05
N SER A 54 -1.59 -13.64 -18.46
CA SER A 54 -1.74 -13.96 -17.05
C SER A 54 -2.66 -15.18 -16.89
N THR A 55 -2.46 -15.92 -15.81
CA THR A 55 -3.38 -16.96 -15.34
C THR A 55 -4.30 -16.38 -14.28
N PRO A 56 -5.53 -16.92 -14.12
CA PRO A 56 -6.43 -16.48 -13.06
C PRO A 56 -5.76 -16.46 -11.67
N LEU A 57 -5.99 -15.39 -10.92
CA LEU A 57 -5.48 -15.21 -9.55
C LEU A 57 -6.23 -16.10 -8.55
N ASP A 58 -7.53 -16.26 -8.73
CA ASP A 58 -8.38 -17.06 -7.85
C ASP A 58 -8.30 -18.57 -8.17
N LEU A 59 -8.61 -19.38 -7.17
CA LEU A 59 -8.68 -20.84 -7.28
C LEU A 59 -10.14 -21.28 -7.31
N GLU A 60 -10.64 -21.58 -8.51
CA GLU A 60 -12.02 -22.03 -8.73
C GLU A 60 -13.07 -21.08 -8.12
N GLY A 61 -12.91 -19.78 -8.37
CA GLY A 61 -13.81 -18.75 -7.87
C GLY A 61 -13.57 -18.36 -6.40
N ARG A 62 -12.56 -18.92 -5.73
CA ARG A 62 -12.17 -18.59 -4.35
C ARG A 62 -10.89 -17.76 -4.33
N LEU A 63 -10.89 -16.68 -3.57
CA LEU A 63 -9.76 -15.77 -3.47
C LEU A 63 -9.50 -15.41 -2.01
N ASN A 64 -8.31 -15.74 -1.50
CA ASN A 64 -7.82 -15.32 -0.20
C ASN A 64 -6.82 -14.17 -0.36
N VAL A 65 -7.01 -13.13 0.44
CA VAL A 65 -6.18 -11.92 0.42
C VAL A 65 -5.70 -11.61 1.82
N ALA A 66 -4.39 -11.36 1.94
CA ALA A 66 -3.80 -10.82 3.15
C ALA A 66 -3.34 -9.37 2.95
N VAL A 67 -3.38 -8.57 4.02
CA VAL A 67 -2.95 -7.17 4.03
C VAL A 67 -2.13 -6.94 5.28
N TRP A 68 -0.92 -6.41 5.13
CA TRP A 68 -0.03 -6.25 6.27
C TRP A 68 1.02 -5.15 6.09
N ASN A 69 1.04 -4.19 7.01
CA ASN A 69 2.15 -3.27 7.14
C ASN A 69 3.33 -3.99 7.82
N LEU A 70 4.46 -4.11 7.13
CA LEU A 70 5.64 -4.86 7.59
C LEU A 70 6.54 -4.09 8.55
N TYR A 71 6.22 -2.84 8.87
CA TYR A 71 7.04 -1.98 9.72
C TYR A 71 8.51 -1.95 9.29
N LYS A 72 8.76 -1.92 7.96
CA LYS A 72 10.11 -1.95 7.37
C LYS A 72 10.96 -3.16 7.84
N GLN A 73 10.28 -4.26 8.20
CA GLN A 73 10.85 -5.48 8.78
C GLN A 73 11.72 -5.21 10.03
N GLN A 74 11.32 -4.26 10.89
CA GLN A 74 12.09 -3.92 12.09
C GLN A 74 11.90 -4.88 13.27
N LYS A 75 10.87 -5.72 13.23
CA LYS A 75 10.58 -6.73 14.27
C LYS A 75 11.03 -8.11 13.82
N SER A 76 11.51 -8.93 14.75
CA SER A 76 11.86 -10.34 14.48
C SER A 76 10.62 -11.17 14.15
N GLY A 77 10.79 -12.26 13.39
CA GLY A 77 9.71 -13.18 13.05
C GLY A 77 8.80 -12.72 11.90
N TRP A 78 9.11 -11.58 11.28
CA TRP A 78 8.34 -11.07 10.14
C TRP A 78 8.26 -12.06 8.98
N ASP A 79 9.32 -12.80 8.75
CA ASP A 79 9.48 -13.81 7.71
C ASP A 79 8.64 -15.05 7.98
N SER A 80 8.57 -15.50 9.24
CA SER A 80 7.69 -16.60 9.65
C SER A 80 6.22 -16.26 9.40
N VAL A 81 5.78 -15.07 9.83
CA VAL A 81 4.40 -14.61 9.60
C VAL A 81 4.15 -14.42 8.10
N LEU A 82 5.09 -13.83 7.37
CA LEU A 82 4.93 -13.66 5.93
C LEU A 82 4.86 -15.01 5.19
N THR A 83 5.59 -16.03 5.65
CA THR A 83 5.51 -17.41 5.12
C THR A 83 4.10 -17.98 5.26
N GLU A 84 3.48 -17.82 6.42
CA GLU A 84 2.09 -18.23 6.64
C GLU A 84 1.13 -17.46 5.72
N LEU A 85 1.32 -16.15 5.58
CA LEU A 85 0.46 -15.33 4.72
C LEU A 85 0.58 -15.72 3.24
N VAL A 86 1.79 -15.89 2.70
CA VAL A 86 1.97 -16.25 1.27
C VAL A 86 1.56 -17.70 0.97
N SER A 87 1.61 -18.60 1.97
CA SER A 87 1.18 -19.99 1.78
C SER A 87 -0.33 -20.20 1.83
N SER A 88 -1.06 -19.30 2.50
CA SER A 88 -2.51 -19.40 2.70
C SER A 88 -3.34 -18.38 1.90
N ASN A 89 -2.69 -17.51 1.11
CA ASN A 89 -3.35 -16.46 0.34
C ASN A 89 -2.80 -16.39 -1.07
N GLU A 90 -3.69 -16.22 -2.06
CA GLU A 90 -3.30 -16.03 -3.46
C GLU A 90 -2.69 -14.64 -3.70
N LEU A 91 -3.04 -13.67 -2.84
CA LEU A 91 -2.60 -12.28 -2.92
C LEU A 91 -2.26 -11.73 -1.53
N VAL A 92 -1.07 -11.13 -1.39
CA VAL A 92 -0.62 -10.47 -0.15
C VAL A 92 -0.22 -9.03 -0.44
N LEU A 93 -0.86 -8.08 0.24
CA LEU A 93 -0.69 -6.64 0.09
C LEU A 93 0.12 -6.08 1.25
N LEU A 94 1.36 -5.72 0.98
CA LEU A 94 2.32 -5.27 1.98
C LEU A 94 2.48 -3.75 1.94
N GLN A 95 2.48 -3.11 3.11
CA GLN A 95 2.86 -1.70 3.28
C GLN A 95 4.17 -1.61 4.05
N GLU A 96 4.87 -0.48 3.90
CA GLU A 96 6.21 -0.27 4.45
C GLU A 96 7.20 -1.40 4.15
N ALA A 97 7.04 -2.06 3.00
CA ALA A 97 7.95 -3.10 2.58
C ALA A 97 9.29 -2.46 2.18
N LYS A 98 10.34 -2.72 2.96
CA LYS A 98 11.72 -2.37 2.60
C LYS A 98 12.31 -3.51 1.76
N LEU A 99 12.69 -3.22 0.52
CA LEU A 99 13.30 -4.20 -0.39
C LEU A 99 14.76 -4.50 0.01
N SER A 100 14.92 -5.08 1.19
CA SER A 100 16.19 -5.58 1.71
C SER A 100 16.63 -6.83 0.96
N LYS A 101 17.91 -7.21 1.09
CA LYS A 101 18.42 -8.48 0.55
C LYS A 101 17.60 -9.68 1.07
N ASN A 102 17.23 -9.66 2.35
CA ASN A 102 16.46 -10.74 2.97
C ASN A 102 15.05 -10.85 2.38
N LEU A 103 14.35 -9.72 2.21
CA LEU A 103 13.02 -9.74 1.60
C LEU A 103 13.09 -10.14 0.11
N ALA A 104 14.07 -9.64 -0.64
CA ALA A 104 14.27 -10.06 -2.02
C ALA A 104 14.54 -11.57 -2.13
N GLN A 105 15.39 -12.13 -1.26
CA GLN A 105 15.66 -13.56 -1.21
C GLN A 105 14.41 -14.36 -0.80
N PHE A 106 13.63 -13.86 0.16
CA PHE A 106 12.37 -14.47 0.56
C PHE A 106 11.40 -14.60 -0.63
N ILE A 107 11.23 -13.52 -1.40
CA ILE A 107 10.35 -13.50 -2.58
C ILE A 107 10.80 -14.53 -3.62
N ILE A 108 12.10 -14.57 -3.90
CA ILE A 108 12.70 -15.51 -4.87
C ILE A 108 12.52 -16.96 -4.39
N ASN A 109 12.83 -17.25 -3.12
CA ASN A 109 12.76 -18.61 -2.57
C ASN A 109 11.32 -19.15 -2.52
N ASN A 110 10.33 -18.27 -2.33
CA ASN A 110 8.92 -18.65 -2.30
C ASN A 110 8.24 -18.54 -3.68
N SER A 111 9.03 -18.32 -4.75
CA SER A 111 8.54 -18.21 -6.15
C SER A 111 7.40 -17.20 -6.34
N GLN A 112 7.35 -16.17 -5.51
CA GLN A 112 6.28 -15.17 -5.54
C GLN A 112 6.48 -14.20 -6.70
N GLN A 113 5.41 -13.94 -7.46
CA GLN A 113 5.37 -12.80 -8.34
C GLN A 113 5.28 -11.53 -7.50
N VAL A 114 6.04 -10.50 -7.85
CA VAL A 114 6.14 -9.28 -7.06
C VAL A 114 5.86 -8.06 -7.90
N LEU A 115 5.10 -7.14 -7.33
CA LEU A 115 4.99 -5.76 -7.78
C LEU A 115 5.33 -4.84 -6.61
N MET A 116 6.11 -3.78 -6.84
CA MET A 116 6.41 -2.80 -5.81
C MET A 116 6.29 -1.38 -6.36
N ALA A 117 5.41 -0.59 -5.76
CA ALA A 117 5.42 0.87 -5.93
C ALA A 117 6.27 1.48 -4.81
N LYS A 118 7.51 1.84 -5.16
CA LYS A 118 8.45 2.51 -4.24
C LYS A 118 7.87 3.86 -3.85
N ALA A 119 7.81 4.18 -2.57
CA ALA A 119 7.52 5.52 -2.07
C ALA A 119 8.79 6.37 -2.02
N PHE A 120 9.86 5.87 -1.40
CA PHE A 120 11.15 6.54 -1.31
C PHE A 120 12.30 5.52 -1.13
N LYS A 121 13.54 5.99 -1.10
CA LYS A 121 14.73 5.16 -0.83
C LYS A 121 15.49 5.66 0.39
N VAL A 122 16.01 4.72 1.16
CA VAL A 122 16.96 4.97 2.26
C VAL A 122 18.22 4.15 1.98
N PHE A 123 19.39 4.82 1.89
CA PHE A 123 20.65 4.17 1.50
C PHE A 123 20.54 3.28 0.24
N LYS A 124 19.86 3.79 -0.80
CA LYS A 124 19.53 3.10 -2.06
C LYS A 124 18.53 1.94 -1.94
N THR A 125 18.06 1.59 -0.74
CA THR A 125 17.04 0.57 -0.54
C THR A 125 15.63 1.16 -0.70
N PRO A 126 14.83 0.70 -1.68
CA PRO A 126 13.44 1.10 -1.84
C PRO A 126 12.57 0.70 -0.64
N ILE A 127 11.65 1.60 -0.26
CA ILE A 127 10.58 1.37 0.70
C ILE A 127 9.28 1.80 0.05
N GLY A 128 8.20 1.03 0.21
CA GLY A 128 6.90 1.37 -0.37
C GLY A 128 5.84 0.32 -0.10
N VAL A 129 4.88 0.22 -1.01
CA VAL A 129 3.88 -0.83 -1.01
C VAL A 129 4.25 -1.91 -2.01
N MET A 130 3.89 -3.15 -1.70
CA MET A 130 4.25 -4.32 -2.49
C MET A 130 3.10 -5.32 -2.55
N ASN A 131 2.82 -5.87 -3.72
CA ASN A 131 1.91 -7.00 -3.88
C ASN A 131 2.75 -8.25 -4.15
N LEU A 132 2.50 -9.31 -3.38
CA LEU A 132 2.98 -10.66 -3.66
C LEU A 132 1.80 -11.50 -4.11
N ALA A 133 1.99 -12.27 -5.17
CA ALA A 133 0.94 -13.13 -5.71
C ALA A 133 1.53 -14.41 -6.32
N ASN A 134 0.69 -15.43 -6.41
CA ASN A 134 1.04 -16.68 -7.09
C ASN A 134 1.07 -16.53 -8.62
N VAL A 135 0.44 -15.48 -9.16
CA VAL A 135 0.35 -15.19 -10.60
C VAL A 135 0.79 -13.76 -10.91
N GLN A 136 1.09 -13.49 -12.19
CA GLN A 136 1.45 -12.14 -12.64
C GLN A 136 0.19 -11.28 -12.80
N ALA A 137 0.28 -10.00 -12.45
CA ALA A 137 -0.75 -9.03 -12.83
C ALA A 137 -0.69 -8.74 -14.34
N GLU A 138 -1.83 -8.48 -14.96
CA GLU A 138 -1.92 -8.04 -16.36
C GLU A 138 -1.39 -6.61 -16.52
N SER A 139 -1.64 -5.76 -15.54
CA SER A 139 -1.12 -4.40 -15.50
C SER A 139 -0.91 -3.93 -14.08
N ALA A 140 0.00 -2.98 -13.91
CA ALA A 140 0.21 -2.32 -12.63
C ALA A 140 0.83 -0.93 -12.78
N CYS A 141 0.36 0.02 -11.99
CA CYS A 141 0.82 1.41 -11.96
C CYS A 141 1.12 1.87 -10.53
N ALA A 142 2.23 2.59 -10.38
CA ALA A 142 2.63 3.24 -9.14
C ALA A 142 2.11 4.68 -9.07
N TYR A 143 1.62 5.07 -7.90
CA TYR A 143 1.18 6.42 -7.59
C TYR A 143 1.82 6.93 -6.31
N HIS A 144 2.14 8.23 -6.27
CA HIS A 144 2.76 8.90 -5.14
C HIS A 144 1.84 9.94 -4.54
N ALA A 145 1.99 10.15 -3.23
CA ALA A 145 1.45 11.32 -2.55
C ALA A 145 2.48 11.83 -1.53
N THR A 146 2.84 13.11 -1.62
CA THR A 146 3.88 13.70 -0.77
C THR A 146 3.29 14.21 0.54
N GLU A 147 3.87 13.82 1.66
CA GLU A 147 3.48 14.32 2.99
C GLU A 147 3.74 15.84 3.11
N PRO A 148 2.79 16.64 3.62
CA PRO A 148 2.94 18.10 3.72
C PRO A 148 4.14 18.57 4.55
N TRP A 149 4.40 17.91 5.69
CA TRP A 149 5.40 18.38 6.67
C TRP A 149 6.75 17.69 6.52
N ILE A 150 6.75 16.35 6.55
CA ILE A 150 7.98 15.55 6.49
C ILE A 150 8.43 15.26 5.06
N ARG A 151 7.65 15.67 4.05
CA ARG A 151 7.99 15.65 2.62
C ARG A 151 8.33 14.29 2.00
N PHE A 152 8.42 13.22 2.79
CA PHE A 152 8.55 11.86 2.28
C PHE A 152 7.27 11.45 1.56
N ALA A 153 7.41 10.80 0.42
CA ALA A 153 6.28 10.27 -0.31
C ALA A 153 5.69 9.05 0.40
N LYS A 154 4.38 8.89 0.24
CA LYS A 154 3.64 7.66 0.41
C LYS A 154 3.29 7.13 -0.98
N SER A 155 3.08 5.82 -1.09
CA SER A 155 2.73 5.21 -2.37
C SER A 155 1.43 4.42 -2.32
N ALA A 156 0.83 4.32 -3.50
CA ALA A 156 -0.22 3.37 -3.80
C ALA A 156 0.18 2.57 -5.05
N LEU A 157 -0.29 1.33 -5.11
CA LEU A 157 -0.11 0.43 -6.24
C LEU A 157 -1.49 0.00 -6.72
N VAL A 158 -1.83 0.35 -7.96
CA VAL A 158 -3.05 -0.11 -8.63
C VAL A 158 -2.63 -1.20 -9.60
N SER A 159 -3.17 -2.40 -9.46
CA SER A 159 -2.86 -3.54 -10.31
C SER A 159 -4.13 -4.26 -10.75
N GLN A 160 -4.09 -4.90 -11.92
CA GLN A 160 -5.20 -5.70 -12.44
C GLN A 160 -4.80 -7.16 -12.56
N TYR A 161 -5.67 -8.05 -12.07
CA TYR A 161 -5.48 -9.50 -12.13
C TYR A 161 -6.66 -10.15 -12.82
N LEU A 162 -6.37 -11.09 -13.72
CA LEU A 162 -7.39 -11.93 -14.34
C LEU A 162 -8.06 -12.82 -13.28
N LEU A 163 -9.37 -13.01 -13.39
CA LEU A 163 -10.15 -13.96 -12.60
C LEU A 163 -10.67 -15.11 -13.46
N SER A 164 -10.99 -16.24 -12.83
CA SER A 164 -11.44 -17.46 -13.50
C SER A 164 -12.78 -17.31 -14.22
N ASN A 165 -13.58 -16.31 -13.83
CA ASN A 165 -14.83 -15.94 -14.51
C ASN A 165 -14.62 -14.98 -15.71
N GLY A 166 -13.37 -14.70 -16.07
CA GLY A 166 -12.99 -13.81 -17.19
C GLY A 166 -13.07 -12.32 -16.87
N GLU A 167 -13.35 -11.93 -15.63
CA GLU A 167 -13.29 -10.53 -15.20
C GLU A 167 -11.88 -10.15 -14.74
N ASN A 168 -11.63 -8.84 -14.68
CA ASN A 168 -10.42 -8.29 -14.08
C ASN A 168 -10.72 -7.74 -12.68
N LEU A 169 -9.99 -8.25 -11.69
CA LEU A 169 -9.94 -7.69 -10.36
C LEU A 169 -8.96 -6.50 -10.34
N MET A 170 -9.46 -5.31 -10.03
CA MET A 170 -8.60 -4.19 -9.67
C MET A 170 -8.23 -4.29 -8.19
N VAL A 171 -6.93 -4.25 -7.90
CA VAL A 171 -6.37 -4.25 -6.56
C VAL A 171 -5.66 -2.93 -6.33
N VAL A 172 -6.05 -2.21 -5.28
CA VAL A 172 -5.40 -0.98 -4.83
C VAL A 172 -4.75 -1.23 -3.48
N ASN A 173 -3.43 -1.34 -3.45
CA ASN A 173 -2.63 -1.40 -2.23
C ASN A 173 -2.20 0.01 -1.85
N LEU A 174 -2.73 0.55 -0.75
CA LEU A 174 -2.51 1.93 -0.31
C LEU A 174 -1.72 1.97 1.01
N HIS A 175 -0.67 2.79 1.03
CA HIS A 175 -0.17 3.39 2.26
C HIS A 175 -0.56 4.87 2.26
N GLY A 176 -1.50 5.24 3.11
CA GLY A 176 -2.08 6.58 3.16
C GLY A 176 -1.11 7.61 3.74
N ILE A 177 -1.31 8.88 3.35
CA ILE A 177 -0.71 10.03 4.03
C ILE A 177 -1.03 9.95 5.52
N ASN A 178 -0.04 10.08 6.39
CA ASN A 178 -0.13 10.03 7.84
C ASN A 178 -0.24 11.44 8.46
N PHE A 179 0.61 12.40 8.07
CA PHE A 179 0.68 13.71 8.72
C PHE A 179 0.09 14.83 7.86
N ASP A 180 -1.23 14.98 7.91
CA ASP A 180 -1.93 16.08 7.26
C ASP A 180 -3.09 16.58 8.13
N TRP A 181 -2.91 17.73 8.78
CA TRP A 181 -3.90 18.29 9.70
C TRP A 181 -5.16 18.78 8.99
N ARG A 182 -5.01 19.34 7.78
CA ARG A 182 -6.10 19.92 6.99
C ARG A 182 -6.71 18.93 5.99
N LEU A 183 -6.16 17.72 5.91
CA LEU A 183 -6.60 16.63 5.03
C LEU A 183 -6.55 16.97 3.54
N LYS A 184 -5.84 18.02 3.13
CA LYS A 184 -5.77 18.43 1.71
C LYS A 184 -5.04 17.39 0.89
N ALA A 185 -3.83 17.01 1.30
CA ALA A 185 -3.02 16.03 0.60
C ALA A 185 -3.65 14.63 0.73
N TYR A 186 -4.23 14.31 1.90
CA TYR A 186 -5.00 13.08 2.09
C TYR A 186 -6.17 12.97 1.10
N ARG A 187 -7.02 14.00 1.00
CA ARG A 187 -8.14 14.03 0.04
C ARG A 187 -7.66 13.95 -1.40
N SER A 188 -6.57 14.64 -1.76
CA SER A 188 -5.98 14.55 -3.10
C SER A 188 -5.49 13.14 -3.45
N GLN A 189 -4.89 12.42 -2.50
CA GLN A 189 -4.46 11.03 -2.70
C GLN A 189 -5.66 10.13 -3.01
N PHE A 190 -6.75 10.24 -2.24
CA PHE A 190 -7.98 9.47 -2.49
C PHE A 190 -8.68 9.89 -3.79
N ALA A 191 -8.68 11.18 -4.15
CA ALA A 191 -9.26 11.64 -5.40
C ALA A 191 -8.57 11.03 -6.62
N LEU A 192 -7.23 10.98 -6.61
CA LEU A 192 -6.44 10.35 -7.67
C LEU A 192 -6.78 8.85 -7.80
N LEU A 193 -6.93 8.12 -6.69
CA LEU A 193 -7.32 6.71 -6.72
C LEU A 193 -8.76 6.53 -7.20
N ALA A 194 -9.65 7.47 -6.87
CA ALA A 194 -11.04 7.44 -7.30
C ALA A 194 -11.15 7.55 -8.82
N GLU A 195 -10.29 8.33 -9.48
CA GLU A 195 -10.24 8.42 -10.94
C GLU A 195 -9.99 7.03 -11.55
N GLN A 196 -9.04 6.27 -11.00
CA GLN A 196 -8.71 4.92 -11.48
C GLN A 196 -9.83 3.91 -11.24
N ILE A 197 -10.43 3.91 -10.04
CA ILE A 197 -11.50 2.96 -9.68
C ILE A 197 -12.83 3.29 -10.41
N SER A 198 -13.07 4.56 -10.74
CA SER A 198 -14.32 5.00 -11.37
C SER A 198 -14.49 4.49 -12.80
N VAL A 199 -13.39 4.25 -13.51
CA VAL A 199 -13.40 3.73 -14.89
C VAL A 199 -13.33 2.20 -14.96
N HIS A 200 -13.08 1.53 -13.82
CA HIS A 200 -13.02 0.07 -13.73
C HIS A 200 -14.41 -0.52 -13.51
N THR A 201 -14.82 -1.46 -14.36
CA THR A 201 -16.16 -2.07 -14.29
C THR A 201 -16.21 -3.38 -13.50
N GLY A 202 -15.06 -4.04 -13.33
CA GLY A 202 -14.97 -5.32 -12.64
C GLY A 202 -14.93 -5.23 -11.11
N PRO A 203 -14.70 -6.36 -10.44
CA PRO A 203 -14.46 -6.42 -9.01
C PRO A 203 -13.30 -5.53 -8.57
N VAL A 204 -13.37 -5.00 -7.34
CA VAL A 204 -12.32 -4.16 -6.75
C VAL A 204 -12.03 -4.65 -5.34
N ILE A 205 -10.74 -4.71 -4.99
CA ILE A 205 -10.25 -4.73 -3.62
C ILE A 205 -9.34 -3.52 -3.43
N MET A 206 -9.60 -2.72 -2.40
CA MET A 206 -8.72 -1.63 -1.98
C MET A 206 -8.38 -1.82 -0.51
N ALA A 207 -7.09 -1.93 -0.20
CA ALA A 207 -6.65 -2.25 1.15
C ALA A 207 -5.26 -1.72 1.48
N GLY A 208 -4.97 -1.67 2.78
CA GLY A 208 -3.68 -1.27 3.33
C GLY A 208 -3.83 -0.38 4.56
N ASP A 209 -2.72 0.23 4.96
CA ASP A 209 -2.68 1.21 6.05
C ASP A 209 -3.15 2.57 5.54
N PHE A 210 -4.39 2.96 5.85
CA PHE A 210 -4.97 4.23 5.43
C PHE A 210 -4.63 5.36 6.41
N ASN A 211 -3.94 5.07 7.51
CA ASN A 211 -3.58 6.02 8.56
C ASN A 211 -4.80 6.80 9.11
N THR A 212 -5.93 6.14 9.35
CA THR A 212 -7.25 6.69 9.73
C THR A 212 -7.39 7.02 11.22
N TRP A 213 -6.31 7.46 11.87
CA TRP A 213 -6.24 7.75 13.31
C TRP A 213 -7.12 8.92 13.81
N ARG A 214 -7.89 9.59 12.95
CA ARG A 214 -8.80 10.71 13.30
C ARG A 214 -10.10 10.62 12.51
N GLN A 215 -11.20 11.12 13.10
CA GLN A 215 -12.54 11.08 12.50
C GLN A 215 -12.59 11.67 11.09
N GLY A 216 -12.02 12.87 10.87
CA GLY A 216 -12.02 13.47 9.53
C GLY A 216 -11.35 12.62 8.44
N ARG A 217 -10.45 11.70 8.80
CA ARG A 217 -9.86 10.74 7.86
C ARG A 217 -10.83 9.61 7.53
N LEU A 218 -11.53 9.09 8.54
CA LEU A 218 -12.62 8.13 8.34
C LEU A 218 -13.73 8.74 7.48
N ASP A 219 -14.07 10.02 7.69
CA ASP A 219 -15.10 10.71 6.88
C ASP A 219 -14.68 10.78 5.40
N VAL A 220 -13.40 11.10 5.11
CA VAL A 220 -12.85 11.07 3.74
C VAL A 220 -12.94 9.67 3.13
N VAL A 221 -12.53 8.64 3.88
CA VAL A 221 -12.57 7.25 3.40
C VAL A 221 -14.02 6.79 3.18
N GLY A 222 -14.94 7.15 4.06
CA GLY A 222 -16.37 6.83 3.96
C GLY A 222 -17.04 7.50 2.76
N GLU A 223 -16.78 8.81 2.54
CA GLU A 223 -17.22 9.55 1.34
C GLU A 223 -16.70 8.88 0.07
N PHE A 224 -15.41 8.54 0.05
CA PHE A 224 -14.76 7.86 -1.07
C PHE A 224 -15.37 6.48 -1.35
N ALA A 225 -15.52 5.66 -0.31
CA ALA A 225 -16.07 4.31 -0.43
C ALA A 225 -17.52 4.35 -0.93
N THR A 226 -18.35 5.22 -0.35
CA THR A 226 -19.74 5.43 -0.75
C THR A 226 -19.84 5.83 -2.22
N LYS A 227 -19.04 6.83 -2.65
CA LYS A 227 -19.03 7.32 -4.04
C LYS A 227 -18.69 6.22 -5.05
N LEU A 228 -17.84 5.27 -4.65
CA LEU A 228 -17.36 4.19 -5.53
C LEU A 228 -18.10 2.87 -5.32
N GLY A 229 -19.13 2.84 -4.47
CA GLY A 229 -19.86 1.61 -4.14
C GLY A 229 -18.98 0.53 -3.50
N LEU A 230 -17.94 0.94 -2.77
CA LEU A 230 -17.09 0.05 -1.99
C LEU A 230 -17.69 -0.13 -0.60
N GLN A 231 -17.62 -1.35 -0.08
CA GLN A 231 -18.00 -1.66 1.30
C GLN A 231 -16.78 -2.16 2.09
N GLU A 232 -16.69 -1.79 3.37
CA GLU A 232 -15.64 -2.29 4.26
C GLU A 232 -15.89 -3.76 4.59
N ALA A 233 -14.82 -4.55 4.74
CA ALA A 233 -14.92 -5.90 5.27
C ALA A 233 -15.47 -5.90 6.71
N SER A 234 -16.34 -6.85 7.01
CA SER A 234 -16.76 -7.14 8.37
C SER A 234 -15.84 -8.20 8.95
N TYR A 235 -15.28 -7.92 10.14
CA TYR A 235 -14.26 -8.76 10.76
C TYR A 235 -14.87 -9.61 11.88
N GLU A 236 -14.66 -10.93 11.84
CA GLU A 236 -15.06 -11.86 12.90
C GLU A 236 -14.21 -11.65 14.17
N THR A 237 -12.91 -11.46 13.95
CA THR A 237 -11.94 -11.04 14.96
C THR A 237 -11.28 -9.75 14.47
N ASP A 238 -11.39 -8.66 15.24
CA ASP A 238 -10.85 -7.34 14.86
C ASP A 238 -9.81 -6.86 15.86
N ASN A 239 -8.58 -7.38 15.75
CA ASN A 239 -7.43 -6.86 16.47
C ASN A 239 -6.62 -5.86 15.64
N ARG A 240 -7.21 -5.21 14.61
CA ARG A 240 -6.47 -4.22 13.82
C ARG A 240 -5.90 -3.14 14.72
N ASN A 241 -4.73 -2.61 14.36
CA ASN A 241 -4.06 -1.62 15.17
C ASN A 241 -4.87 -0.31 15.19
N ARG A 242 -5.05 0.23 16.40
CA ARG A 242 -5.91 1.38 16.63
C ARG A 242 -5.15 2.52 17.27
N VAL A 243 -5.39 3.72 16.77
CA VAL A 243 -4.93 4.97 17.39
C VAL A 243 -6.17 5.80 17.73
N PHE A 244 -6.28 6.23 18.99
CA PHE A 244 -7.49 6.88 19.52
C PHE A 244 -8.78 6.11 19.21
N GLY A 245 -8.72 4.78 19.32
CA GLY A 245 -9.83 3.84 19.06
C GLY A 245 -10.14 3.56 17.58
N LYS A 246 -9.42 4.18 16.64
CA LYS A 246 -9.69 4.08 15.19
C LYS A 246 -8.68 3.15 14.52
N ALA A 247 -9.18 2.13 13.82
CA ALA A 247 -8.34 1.22 13.06
C ALA A 247 -7.58 2.00 11.99
N LEU A 248 -6.32 1.64 11.74
CA LEU A 248 -5.49 2.27 10.70
C LEU A 248 -5.57 1.53 9.38
N ASP A 249 -5.60 0.20 9.46
CA ASP A 249 -5.65 -0.70 8.32
C ASP A 249 -7.09 -1.02 7.93
N HIS A 250 -7.34 -1.04 6.63
CA HIS A 250 -8.67 -1.31 6.09
C HIS A 250 -8.61 -2.24 4.88
N LEU A 251 -9.71 -2.95 4.66
CA LEU A 251 -9.99 -3.69 3.43
C LEU A 251 -11.40 -3.32 2.97
N TYR A 252 -11.48 -2.65 1.83
CA TYR A 252 -12.71 -2.30 1.13
C TYR A 252 -12.82 -3.12 -0.16
N TYR A 253 -14.04 -3.47 -0.56
CA TYR A 253 -14.26 -4.28 -1.76
C TYR A 253 -15.60 -3.97 -2.43
N ARG A 254 -15.74 -4.35 -3.71
CA ARG A 254 -17.02 -4.48 -4.44
C ARG A 254 -16.93 -5.58 -5.49
N GLY A 255 -18.08 -6.08 -5.94
CA GLY A 255 -18.12 -7.11 -7.00
C GLY A 255 -17.60 -8.49 -6.57
N LEU A 256 -17.45 -8.72 -5.27
CA LEU A 256 -17.07 -9.99 -4.66
C LEU A 256 -18.01 -10.29 -3.49
N LYS A 257 -18.15 -11.55 -3.13
CA LYS A 257 -18.83 -11.95 -1.88
C LYS A 257 -17.78 -12.26 -0.82
N LEU A 258 -17.73 -11.44 0.23
CA LEU A 258 -16.92 -11.73 1.41
C LEU A 258 -17.49 -12.95 2.13
N GLN A 259 -16.63 -13.93 2.41
CA GLN A 259 -16.97 -15.12 3.19
C GLN A 259 -16.59 -14.93 4.66
N LYS A 260 -15.38 -14.44 4.90
CA LYS A 260 -14.86 -14.14 6.24
C LYS A 260 -13.73 -13.13 6.15
N ALA A 261 -13.54 -12.37 7.21
CA ALA A 261 -12.33 -11.59 7.43
C ALA A 261 -11.96 -11.60 8.91
N HIS A 262 -10.67 -11.57 9.19
CA HIS A 262 -10.15 -11.50 10.55
C HIS A 262 -8.83 -10.72 10.57
N SER A 263 -8.51 -10.18 11.74
CA SER A 263 -7.21 -9.60 12.06
C SER A 263 -6.74 -10.17 13.38
N ASN A 264 -5.69 -11.00 13.31
CA ASN A 264 -5.11 -11.68 14.46
C ASN A 264 -3.88 -10.93 14.95
N THR A 265 -3.61 -11.01 16.26
CA THR A 265 -2.46 -10.35 16.87
C THR A 265 -1.13 -10.98 16.44
N THR A 266 -0.12 -10.15 16.23
CA THR A 266 1.26 -10.57 16.03
C THR A 266 2.24 -9.57 16.65
N GLU A 267 3.40 -10.07 17.09
CA GLU A 267 4.53 -9.24 17.55
C GLU A 267 5.55 -8.97 16.43
N ALA A 268 5.32 -9.54 15.23
CA ALA A 268 6.23 -9.47 14.10
C ALA A 268 6.14 -8.16 13.30
N SER A 269 5.26 -7.24 13.72
CA SER A 269 5.11 -5.87 13.24
C SER A 269 4.41 -5.05 14.32
N ASP A 270 4.41 -3.72 14.20
CA ASP A 270 3.52 -2.85 14.98
C ASP A 270 2.11 -2.76 14.38
N HIS A 271 1.81 -3.57 13.35
CA HIS A 271 0.50 -3.78 12.76
C HIS A 271 0.12 -5.26 12.71
N ASN A 272 -1.15 -5.55 12.97
CA ASN A 272 -1.75 -6.87 12.88
C ASN A 272 -2.26 -7.11 11.45
N PRO A 273 -1.94 -8.24 10.82
CA PRO A 273 -2.38 -8.53 9.46
C PRO A 273 -3.91 -8.64 9.41
N ILE A 274 -4.48 -8.27 8.27
CA ILE A 274 -5.85 -8.61 7.88
C ILE A 274 -5.76 -9.81 6.93
N GLN A 275 -6.64 -10.78 7.09
CA GLN A 275 -6.88 -11.84 6.11
C GLN A 275 -8.37 -11.87 5.77
N ALA A 276 -8.70 -12.02 4.50
CA ALA A 276 -10.07 -12.10 4.03
C ALA A 276 -10.21 -13.14 2.92
N SER A 277 -11.30 -13.90 2.97
CA SER A 277 -11.67 -14.86 1.94
C SER A 277 -12.88 -14.36 1.18
N PHE A 278 -12.80 -14.43 -0.15
CA PHE A 278 -13.84 -14.03 -1.07
C PHE A 278 -14.24 -15.19 -1.96
N THR A 279 -15.48 -15.13 -2.46
CA THR A 279 -15.88 -15.86 -3.66
C THR A 279 -16.30 -14.89 -4.74
N LEU A 280 -16.07 -15.27 -5.99
CA LEU A 280 -16.61 -14.55 -7.13
C LEU A 280 -18.14 -14.59 -7.10
N ILE A 281 -18.78 -13.53 -7.58
CA ILE A 281 -20.22 -13.50 -7.78
C ILE A 281 -20.48 -14.10 -9.15
N GLU A 282 -21.25 -15.18 -9.20
CA GLU A 282 -21.66 -15.77 -10.47
C GLU A 282 -22.44 -14.74 -11.29
N LYS A 283 -22.06 -14.57 -12.56
CA LYS A 283 -22.90 -13.84 -13.51
C LYS A 283 -24.13 -14.71 -13.74
N ARG A 284 -25.31 -14.21 -13.37
CA ARG A 284 -26.55 -14.77 -13.91
C ARG A 284 -26.50 -14.53 -15.41
N VAL A 285 -26.33 -15.61 -16.17
CA VAL A 285 -26.50 -15.64 -17.62
C VAL A 285 -27.97 -15.41 -17.96
#